data_AF-A0AAW5N529-F1
#
_entry.id   AF-A0AAW5N529-F1
#
_cell.length_a   1.000
_cell.length_b   1.000
_cell.length_c   1.000
_cell.angle_alpha   90.00
_cell.angle_beta   90.00
_cell.angle_gamma   90.00
#
_symmetry.space_group_name_H-M   'P 1'
#
loop_
_entity.id
_entity.type
_entity.pdbx_description
1 polymer ?
#
loop_
_entity_poly.entity_id
_entity_poly.type
_entity_poly.pdbx_seq_one_letter_code
_entity_poly.pdbx_strand_id
1 'polypeptide(L)' 'SAATALKPEAVVEATQQFYSLSAGNVHRSQFAEAQRLTARYEAAREKVAQLLNAPDDKTIVWTRGTTESINMVAQCYARP' A
#
# COMPACT_ATOMS: atom_id res chain seq x y z
N SER A 1 11.96 -11.01 -19.35
CA SER A 1 10.82 -10.24 -19.88
C SER A 1 10.15 -9.56 -18.70
N ALA A 2 10.14 -8.22 -18.64
CA ALA A 2 9.47 -7.49 -17.56
C ALA A 2 8.15 -6.92 -18.11
N ALA A 3 7.10 -7.74 -18.06
CA ALA A 3 5.75 -7.29 -18.37
C ALA A 3 5.17 -6.59 -17.14
N THR A 4 4.57 -5.41 -17.32
CA THR A 4 3.84 -4.68 -16.26
C THR A 4 2.52 -4.17 -16.82
N ALA A 5 1.48 -4.13 -15.98
CA ALA A 5 0.18 -3.59 -16.37
C ALA A 5 0.24 -2.07 -16.56
N LEU A 6 -0.59 -1.53 -17.44
CA LEU A 6 -0.90 -0.09 -17.46
C LEU A 6 -1.61 0.31 -16.16
N LYS A 7 -1.59 1.60 -15.82
CA LYS A 7 -2.16 2.13 -14.55
C LYS A 7 -3.39 2.98 -14.84
N PRO A 8 -4.52 2.79 -14.14
CA PRO A 8 -5.71 3.62 -14.30
C PRO A 8 -5.50 5.01 -13.66
N GLU A 9 -6.30 5.99 -14.08
CA GLU A 9 -6.23 7.38 -13.58
C GLU A 9 -6.30 7.47 -12.05
N ALA A 10 -7.14 6.66 -11.40
CA ALA A 10 -7.26 6.63 -9.95
C ALA A 10 -5.92 6.34 -9.23
N VAL A 11 -5.04 5.51 -9.83
CA VAL A 11 -3.71 5.22 -9.28
C VAL A 11 -2.75 6.37 -9.51
N VAL A 12 -2.79 6.98 -10.70
CA VAL A 12 -1.95 8.14 -11.04
C VAL A 12 -2.29 9.32 -10.14
N GLU A 13 -3.57 9.66 -10.01
CA GLU A 13 -4.03 10.76 -9.18
C GLU A 13 -3.70 10.54 -7.70
N ALA A 14 -3.92 9.34 -7.17
CA ALA A 14 -3.56 9.04 -5.78
C ALA A 14 -2.05 9.21 -5.51
N THR A 15 -1.21 8.85 -6.47
CA THR A 15 0.24 9.01 -6.40
C THR A 15 0.62 10.49 -6.48
N GLN A 16 0.01 11.24 -7.40
CA GLN A 16 0.24 12.67 -7.54
C GLN A 16 -0.18 13.43 -6.29
N GLN A 17 -1.35 13.12 -5.71
CA GLN A 17 -1.81 13.68 -4.45
C GLN A 17 -0.81 13.38 -3.33
N PHE A 18 -0.35 12.14 -3.21
CA PHE A 18 0.64 11.77 -2.19
C PHE A 18 1.94 12.59 -2.28
N TYR A 19 2.47 12.81 -3.49
CA TYR A 19 3.70 13.60 -3.67
C TYR A 19 3.50 15.11 -3.63
N SER A 20 2.31 15.60 -3.99
CA SER A 20 1.99 17.03 -4.03
C SER A 20 1.60 17.57 -2.65
N LEU A 21 1.20 16.68 -1.73
CA LEU A 21 0.79 17.02 -0.38
C LEU A 21 1.93 16.74 0.59
N SER A 22 2.27 17.74 1.42
CA SER A 22 3.27 17.54 2.48
C SER A 22 2.81 16.42 3.41
N ALA A 23 3.64 15.37 3.55
CA ALA A 23 3.46 14.33 4.56
C ALA A 23 3.74 14.84 6.00
N GLY A 24 4.11 16.12 6.14
CA GLY A 24 4.42 16.78 7.40
C GLY A 24 3.24 17.56 7.96
N ASN A 25 3.13 17.50 9.29
CA ASN A 25 2.22 18.29 10.10
C ASN A 25 2.29 19.77 9.67
N VAL A 26 1.12 20.40 9.52
CA VAL A 26 0.95 21.87 9.38
C VAL A 26 1.05 22.42 7.95
N HIS A 27 -0.04 22.28 7.17
CA HIS A 27 -0.61 23.41 6.42
C HIS A 27 -2.15 23.27 6.41
N ARG A 28 -2.82 24.21 7.09
CA ARG A 28 -4.27 24.21 7.40
C ARG A 28 -5.22 24.16 6.18
N SER A 29 -4.71 24.23 4.95
CA SER A 29 -5.53 24.22 3.72
C SER A 29 -5.76 22.84 3.11
N GLN A 30 -4.98 21.81 3.50
CA GLN A 30 -4.97 20.49 2.83
C GLN A 30 -5.52 19.36 3.73
N PHE A 31 -6.20 19.70 4.83
CA PHE A 31 -6.57 18.74 5.88
C PHE A 31 -7.45 17.58 5.36
N ALA A 32 -8.38 17.87 4.46
CA ALA A 32 -9.27 16.87 3.89
C ALA A 32 -8.53 15.86 3.00
N GLU A 33 -7.57 16.33 2.19
CA GLU A 33 -6.77 15.47 1.31
C GLU A 33 -5.73 14.66 2.09
N ALA A 34 -5.10 15.27 3.10
CA ALA A 34 -4.22 14.55 4.01
C ALA A 34 -4.96 13.42 4.76
N GLN A 35 -6.18 13.69 5.27
CA GLN A 35 -7.03 12.66 5.87
C GLN A 35 -7.40 11.55 4.89
N ARG A 36 -7.70 11.89 3.62
CA ARG A 36 -7.98 10.90 2.58
C ARG A 36 -6.76 10.02 2.28
N LEU A 37 -5.56 10.59 2.25
CA LEU A 37 -4.32 9.82 2.07
C LEU A 37 -4.07 8.87 3.25
N THR A 38 -4.21 9.35 4.49
CA THR A 38 -4.09 8.50 5.68
C THR A 38 -5.13 7.38 5.66
N ALA A 39 -6.40 7.69 5.37
CA ALA A 39 -7.46 6.69 5.26
C ALA A 39 -7.19 5.65 4.16
N ARG A 40 -6.65 6.09 3.00
CA ARG A 40 -6.23 5.17 1.93
C ARG A 40 -5.10 4.24 2.38
N TYR A 41 -4.14 4.75 3.15
CA TYR A 41 -3.02 3.96 3.66
C TYR A 41 -3.47 2.96 4.73
N GLU A 42 -4.28 3.39 5.70
CA GLU A 42 -4.84 2.52 6.74
C GLU A 42 -5.74 1.43 6.16
N ALA A 43 -6.62 1.78 5.21
CA ALA A 43 -7.52 0.81 4.57
C ALA A 43 -6.84 -0.07 3.51
N ALA A 44 -5.56 0.14 3.18
CA ALA A 44 -4.89 -0.60 2.12
C ALA A 44 -4.79 -2.10 2.43
N ARG A 45 -4.51 -2.47 3.70
CA ARG A 45 -4.42 -3.88 4.11
C ARG A 45 -5.78 -4.57 4.03
N GLU A 46 -6.81 -3.91 4.52
CA GLU A 46 -8.19 -4.39 4.45
C GLU A 46 -8.64 -4.62 2.99
N LYS A 47 -8.32 -3.71 2.07
CA LYS A 47 -8.63 -3.89 0.64
C LYS A 47 -7.93 -5.12 0.04
N VAL A 48 -6.68 -5.39 0.44
CA VAL A 48 -5.97 -6.60 0.01
C VAL A 48 -6.56 -7.85 0.65
N ALA A 49 -6.93 -7.79 1.94
CA ALA A 49 -7.60 -8.88 2.62
C ALA A 49 -8.92 -9.25 1.92
N GLN A 50 -9.75 -8.27 1.57
CA GLN A 50 -11.00 -8.47 0.82
C GLN A 50 -10.76 -9.10 -0.56
N LEU A 51 -9.75 -8.64 -1.30
CA LEU A 51 -9.38 -9.21 -2.60
C LEU A 51 -8.99 -10.69 -2.50
N LEU A 52 -8.30 -11.07 -1.43
CA LEU A 52 -7.80 -12.43 -1.21
C LEU A 52 -8.75 -13.29 -0.35
N ASN A 53 -9.88 -12.72 0.10
CA ASN A 53 -10.75 -13.32 1.10
C ASN A 53 -9.99 -13.80 2.36
N ALA A 54 -9.02 -12.98 2.82
CA ALA A 54 -8.27 -13.25 4.04
C ALA A 54 -9.13 -12.95 5.28
N PRO A 55 -8.94 -13.69 6.39
CA PRO A 55 -9.79 -13.57 7.57
C PRO A 55 -9.56 -12.31 8.41
N ASP A 56 -8.39 -11.67 8.27
CA ASP A 56 -7.98 -10.48 9.04
C ASP A 56 -6.90 -9.71 8.28
N ASP A 57 -6.92 -8.38 8.34
CA ASP A 57 -5.98 -7.50 7.64
C ASP A 57 -4.54 -7.59 8.20
N LYS A 58 -4.39 -8.05 9.45
CA LYS A 58 -3.10 -8.31 10.09
C LYS A 58 -2.34 -9.47 9.47
N THR A 59 -3.01 -10.31 8.68
CA THR A 59 -2.36 -11.38 7.90
C THR A 59 -1.65 -10.85 6.65
N ILE A 60 -1.89 -9.58 6.26
CA ILE A 60 -1.29 -8.97 5.09
C ILE A 60 0.00 -8.25 5.50
N VAL A 61 1.13 -8.58 4.85
CA VAL A 61 2.43 -7.92 5.04
C VAL A 61 2.89 -7.29 3.72
N TRP A 62 3.29 -6.01 3.76
CA TRP A 62 3.80 -5.31 2.59
C TRP A 62 5.25 -5.73 2.31
N THR A 63 5.53 -6.01 1.05
CA THR A 63 6.89 -6.26 0.52
C THR A 63 7.02 -5.55 -0.82
N ARG A 64 8.25 -5.42 -1.35
CA ARG A 64 8.51 -4.84 -2.67
C ARG A 64 7.95 -5.66 -3.84
N GLY A 65 7.53 -6.90 -3.58
CA GLY A 65 6.94 -7.78 -4.59
C GLY A 65 7.10 -9.27 -4.26
N THR A 66 6.58 -10.12 -5.13
CA THR A 66 6.49 -11.57 -4.94
C THR A 66 7.82 -12.22 -4.55
N THR A 67 8.91 -11.87 -5.22
CA THR A 67 10.24 -12.42 -4.93
C THR A 67 10.69 -12.13 -3.50
N GLU A 68 10.38 -10.95 -2.95
CA GLU A 68 10.72 -10.64 -1.56
C GLU A 68 9.81 -11.36 -0.58
N SER A 69 8.50 -11.45 -0.85
CA SER A 69 7.56 -12.22 -0.02
C SER A 69 8.03 -13.67 0.17
N ILE A 70 8.47 -14.33 -0.90
CA ILE A 70 8.99 -15.71 -0.83
C ILE A 70 10.27 -15.77 -0.01
N ASN A 71 11.21 -14.84 -0.23
CA ASN A 71 12.47 -14.81 0.53
C ASN A 71 12.23 -14.55 2.03
N MET A 72 11.27 -13.69 2.38
CA MET A 72 10.90 -13.41 3.77
C MET A 72 10.42 -14.68 4.47
N VAL A 73 9.52 -15.46 3.85
CA VAL A 73 9.09 -16.74 4.40
C VAL A 73 10.27 -17.72 4.54
N ALA A 74 11.11 -17.81 3.52
CA ALA A 74 12.27 -18.70 3.54
C ALA A 74 13.26 -18.38 4.68
N GLN A 75 13.53 -17.10 4.94
CA GLN A 75 14.52 -16.68 5.93
C GLN A 75 13.95 -16.55 7.35
N CYS A 76 12.70 -16.11 7.49
CA CYS A 76 12.11 -15.78 8.79
C CYS A 76 11.26 -16.91 9.38
N TYR A 77 10.90 -17.93 8.59
CA TYR A 77 10.08 -19.05 9.07
C TYR A 77 10.69 -20.42 8.77
N ALA A 78 11.17 -20.66 7.54
CA ALA A 78 11.64 -21.99 7.14
C ALA A 78 13.09 -22.30 7.51
N ARG A 79 13.92 -21.28 7.78
CA ARG A 79 15.32 -21.46 8.14
C ARG A 79 15.42 -22.05 9.56
N PRO A 80 16.28 -23.06 9.80
CA PRO A 80 16.45 -23.68 11.12
C PRO A 80 16.98 -22.71 12.18
#